data_AF-A0A504JS65-F1
#
_entry.id   AF-A0A504JS65-F1
#
_cell.length_a   1.000
_cell.length_b   1.000
_cell.length_c   1.000
_cell.angle_alpha   90.00
_cell.angle_beta   90.00
_cell.angle_gamma   90.00
#
_symmetry.space_group_name_H-M   'P 1'
#
loop_
_entity.id
_entity.type
_entity.pdbx_description
1 polymer ?
#
loop_
_entity_poly.entity_id
_entity_poly.type
_entity_poly.pdbx_seq_one_letter_code
_entity_poly.pdbx_strand_id
1 'polypeptide(L)'
;MRYWKYQELVDSINESYLLGLDQNRSIQQSIAGVSEDFWFYPEDENIVTNLITLIQVLDLSIENMNGVYQGTIKVFENQLKLITDELLYKELDNTEVDLIKLSILDIQERIKTTNIIFL
;
A
#
# COMPACT_ATOMS: atom_id res chain seq x y z
N MET A 1 15.44 -10.07 -6.29
CA MET A 1 14.29 -10.72 -5.62
C MET A 1 13.34 -11.21 -6.70
N ARG A 2 13.00 -12.51 -6.76
CA ARG A 2 12.03 -13.03 -7.74
C ARG A 2 10.64 -12.65 -7.24
N TYR A 3 10.01 -11.74 -7.96
CA TYR A 3 8.58 -11.40 -8.03
C TYR A 3 7.70 -12.14 -7.03
N TRP A 4 7.32 -11.45 -5.95
CA TRP A 4 6.12 -11.79 -5.21
C TRP A 4 4.94 -11.66 -6.17
N LYS A 5 4.08 -12.66 -6.27
CA LYS A 5 2.83 -12.48 -7.01
C LYS A 5 1.97 -11.46 -6.26
N TYR A 6 1.14 -10.70 -6.97
CA TYR A 6 0.30 -9.65 -6.36
C TYR A 6 -0.46 -10.18 -5.14
N GLN A 7 -1.11 -11.33 -5.29
CA GLN A 7 -1.89 -11.94 -4.21
C GLN A 7 -1.03 -12.37 -3.03
N GLU A 8 0.16 -12.95 -3.27
CA GLU A 8 1.07 -13.37 -2.20
C GLU A 8 1.55 -12.18 -1.36
N LEU A 9 1.78 -11.03 -2.01
CA LEU A 9 2.16 -9.79 -1.35
C LEU A 9 1.01 -9.22 -0.50
N VAL A 10 -0.19 -9.15 -1.07
CA VAL A 10 -1.39 -8.67 -0.36
C VAL A 10 -1.71 -9.56 0.84
N ASP A 11 -1.66 -10.88 0.67
CA ASP A 11 -1.92 -11.84 1.74
C ASP A 11 -0.90 -11.68 2.87
N SER A 12 0.38 -11.54 2.54
CA SER A 12 1.44 -11.41 3.55
C SER A 12 1.43 -10.07 4.28
N ILE A 13 1.01 -8.99 3.61
CA ILE A 13 0.75 -7.70 4.25
C ILE A 13 -0.37 -7.85 5.29
N ASN A 14 -1.47 -8.49 4.91
CA ASN A 14 -2.60 -8.72 5.81
C ASN A 14 -2.23 -9.64 6.98
N GLU A 15 -1.48 -10.71 6.72
CA GLU A 15 -0.95 -11.59 7.78
C GLU A 15 -0.04 -10.84 8.75
N SER A 16 0.87 -9.98 8.24
CA SER A 16 1.75 -9.17 9.09
C SER A 16 0.95 -8.18 9.96
N TYR A 17 -0.07 -7.54 9.39
CA TYR A 17 -0.98 -6.66 10.16
C TYR A 17 -1.66 -7.42 11.31
N LEU A 18 -2.27 -8.56 11.01
CA LEU A 18 -2.98 -9.40 11.98
C LEU A 18 -2.02 -9.94 13.06
N LEU A 19 -0.83 -10.39 12.67
CA LEU A 19 0.22 -10.82 13.60
C LEU A 19 0.62 -9.69 14.56
N GLY A 20 0.69 -8.46 14.06
CA GLY A 20 0.92 -7.28 14.90
C GLY A 20 -0.16 -7.12 15.98
N LEU A 21 -1.43 -7.28 15.61
CA LEU A 21 -2.55 -7.24 16.56
C LEU A 21 -2.49 -8.38 17.57
N ASP A 22 -2.18 -9.60 17.14
CA ASP A 22 -2.01 -10.77 18.01
C ASP A 22 -0.86 -10.59 19.01
N GLN A 23 0.15 -9.77 18.65
CA GLN A 23 1.23 -9.36 19.52
C GLN A 23 0.87 -8.18 20.45
N ASN A 24 -0.41 -7.83 20.57
CA ASN A 24 -0.94 -6.69 21.34
C ASN A 24 -0.39 -5.32 20.92
N ARG A 25 0.03 -5.16 19.65
CA ARG A 25 0.30 -3.82 19.10
C ARG A 25 -1.02 -3.10 18.85
N SER A 26 -1.01 -1.77 18.98
CA SER A 26 -2.17 -0.97 18.56
C SER A 26 -2.36 -1.04 17.04
N ILE A 27 -3.57 -0.75 16.53
CA ILE A 27 -3.85 -0.69 15.08
C ILE A 27 -2.81 0.17 14.35
N GLN A 28 -2.52 1.35 14.89
CA GLN A 28 -1.53 2.26 14.32
C GLN A 28 -0.12 1.65 14.29
N GLN A 29 0.28 0.97 15.37
CA GLN A 29 1.58 0.30 15.43
C GLN A 29 1.68 -0.88 14.47
N SER A 30 0.59 -1.65 14.29
CA SER A 30 0.56 -2.76 13.33
C SER A 30 0.65 -2.25 11.89
N ILE A 31 -0.08 -1.18 11.55
CA ILE A 31 -0.01 -0.56 10.22
C ILE A 31 1.37 0.04 9.95
N ALA A 32 1.96 0.71 10.94
CA ALA A 32 3.33 1.23 10.83
C ALA A 32 4.33 0.09 10.60
N GLY A 33 4.21 -1.03 11.33
CA GLY A 33 5.04 -2.22 11.13
C GLY A 33 4.93 -2.80 9.73
N VAL A 34 3.72 -2.92 9.18
CA VAL A 34 3.51 -3.35 7.78
C VAL A 34 4.22 -2.42 6.81
N SER A 35 4.08 -1.10 7.00
CA SER A 35 4.74 -0.13 6.13
C SER A 35 6.26 -0.26 6.19
N GLU A 36 6.84 -0.57 7.35
CA GLU A 36 8.29 -0.75 7.51
C GLU A 36 8.79 -2.08 6.92
N ASP A 37 8.06 -3.17 7.14
CA ASP A 37 8.44 -4.52 6.72
C ASP A 37 8.37 -4.71 5.19
N PHE A 38 7.49 -3.97 4.52
CA PHE A 38 7.19 -4.12 3.09
C PHE A 38 7.55 -2.88 2.24
N TRP A 39 8.37 -1.97 2.78
CA TRP A 39 8.97 -0.88 2.00
C TRP A 39 10.35 -1.29 1.47
N PHE A 40 10.46 -1.41 0.15
CA PHE A 40 11.66 -1.94 -0.48
C PHE A 40 12.54 -0.82 -1.05
N TYR A 41 13.84 -0.89 -0.72
CA TYR A 41 14.89 -0.02 -1.25
C TYR A 41 15.77 -0.77 -2.27
N PRO A 42 16.25 -0.08 -3.33
CA PRO A 42 15.96 1.31 -3.66
C PRO A 42 14.55 1.45 -4.30
N GLU A 43 13.89 2.58 -4.07
CA GLU A 43 12.46 2.79 -4.40
C GLU A 43 12.19 2.78 -5.91
N ASP A 44 13.15 3.26 -6.70
CA ASP A 44 13.12 3.31 -8.16
C ASP A 44 13.29 1.95 -8.83
N GLU A 45 13.78 0.94 -8.11
CA GLU A 45 13.83 -0.45 -8.58
C GLU A 45 12.60 -1.28 -8.18
N ASN A 46 11.83 -0.84 -7.18
CA ASN A 46 10.72 -1.61 -6.59
C ASN A 46 9.37 -0.88 -6.75
N ILE A 47 9.22 -0.14 -7.85
CA ILE A 47 8.14 0.83 -8.02
C ILE A 47 6.75 0.21 -7.88
N VAL A 48 6.52 -0.95 -8.52
CA VAL A 48 5.22 -1.63 -8.50
C VAL A 48 4.94 -2.25 -7.13
N THR A 49 5.93 -2.92 -6.54
CA THR A 49 5.81 -3.53 -5.21
C THR A 49 5.50 -2.48 -4.14
N ASN A 50 6.26 -1.37 -4.13
CA ASN A 50 6.03 -0.27 -3.18
C ASN A 50 4.66 0.40 -3.40
N LEU A 51 4.18 0.50 -4.65
CA LEU A 51 2.82 0.97 -4.92
C LEU A 51 1.77 0.04 -4.29
N ILE A 52 1.89 -1.27 -4.48
CA ILE A 52 0.96 -2.25 -3.87
C ILE A 52 0.98 -2.12 -2.34
N THR A 53 2.17 -2.05 -1.73
CA THR A 53 2.31 -1.85 -0.28
C THR A 53 1.58 -0.59 0.18
N LEU A 54 1.76 0.55 -0.51
CA LEU A 54 1.09 1.81 -0.14
C LEU A 54 -0.42 1.73 -0.26
N ILE A 55 -0.94 1.08 -1.30
CA ILE A 55 -2.39 0.87 -1.46
C ILE A 55 -2.92 0.10 -0.25
N GLN A 56 -2.26 -0.99 0.16
CA GLN A 56 -2.70 -1.79 1.29
C GLN A 56 -2.58 -1.04 2.62
N VAL A 57 -1.49 -0.30 2.85
CA VAL A 57 -1.31 0.52 4.05
C VAL A 57 -2.37 1.62 4.14
N LEU A 58 -2.71 2.26 3.02
CA LEU A 58 -3.78 3.26 2.95
C LEU A 58 -5.15 2.64 3.20
N ASP A 59 -5.43 1.48 2.61
CA ASP A 59 -6.68 0.75 2.83
C ASP A 59 -6.87 0.40 4.32
N LEU A 60 -5.86 -0.22 4.93
CA LEU A 60 -5.86 -0.52 6.36
C LEU A 60 -6.04 0.72 7.22
N SER A 61 -5.40 1.83 6.86
CA SER A 61 -5.53 3.11 7.59
C SER A 61 -6.95 3.67 7.47
N ILE A 62 -7.56 3.63 6.29
CA ILE A 62 -8.91 4.14 6.06
C ILE A 62 -9.94 3.29 6.82
N GLU A 63 -9.80 1.97 6.81
CA GLU A 63 -10.76 1.05 7.44
C GLU A 63 -10.63 1.02 8.97
N ASN A 64 -9.41 1.14 9.50
CA ASN A 64 -9.16 0.83 10.92
C ASN A 64 -8.76 2.06 11.75
N MET A 65 -8.51 3.21 11.12
CA MET A 65 -8.15 4.44 11.82
C MET A 65 -9.16 5.55 11.56
N ASN A 66 -9.27 6.51 12.49
CA ASN A 66 -10.10 7.71 12.33
C ASN A 66 -9.46 8.77 11.39
N GLY A 67 -8.61 8.34 10.46
CA GLY A 67 -7.93 9.22 9.53
C GLY A 67 -6.63 8.64 8.97
N VAL A 68 -6.11 9.30 7.93
CA VAL A 68 -4.89 8.92 7.22
C VAL A 68 -3.85 10.03 7.36
N TYR A 69 -2.58 9.67 7.56
CA TYR A 69 -1.50 10.64 7.64
C TYR A 69 -1.21 11.31 6.29
N GLN A 70 -1.06 12.64 6.32
CA GLN A 70 -0.70 13.41 5.12
C GLN A 70 0.62 12.93 4.50
N GLY A 71 1.58 12.47 5.31
CA GLY A 71 2.84 11.91 4.84
C GLY A 71 2.64 10.70 3.94
N THR A 72 1.83 9.73 4.37
CA THR A 72 1.50 8.52 3.59
C THR A 72 0.83 8.85 2.27
N ILE A 73 -0.11 9.81 2.27
CA ILE A 73 -0.78 10.28 1.05
C ILE A 73 0.25 10.88 0.07
N LYS A 74 1.16 11.73 0.56
CA LYS A 74 2.22 12.33 -0.30
C LYS A 74 3.14 11.29 -0.90
N VAL A 75 3.53 10.27 -0.14
CA VAL A 75 4.37 9.17 -0.65
C VAL A 75 3.63 8.40 -1.75
N PHE A 76 2.35 8.08 -1.53
CA PHE A 76 1.49 7.48 -2.55
C PHE A 76 1.36 8.33 -3.82
N GLU A 77 1.05 9.61 -3.70
CA GLU A 77 0.98 10.52 -4.84
C GLU A 77 2.31 10.63 -5.61
N ASN A 78 3.44 10.56 -4.91
CA ASN A 78 4.76 10.54 -5.55
C ASN A 78 5.01 9.23 -6.28
N GLN A 79 4.62 8.10 -5.67
CA GLN A 79 4.74 6.79 -6.31
C GLN A 79 3.92 6.71 -7.60
N LEU A 80 2.69 7.26 -7.59
CA LEU A 80 1.83 7.31 -8.78
C LEU A 80 2.46 8.09 -9.95
N LYS A 81 3.30 9.10 -9.68
CA LYS A 81 3.99 9.85 -10.74
C LYS A 81 5.09 9.03 -11.43
N LEU A 82 5.59 7.98 -10.78
CA LEU A 82 6.65 7.11 -11.31
C LEU A 82 6.08 5.93 -12.11
N ILE A 83 4.81 5.58 -11.88
CA ILE A 83 4.16 4.42 -12.48
C ILE A 83 3.75 4.68 -13.92
N THR A 84 4.05 3.70 -14.78
CA THR A 84 3.59 3.63 -16.16
C THR A 84 2.92 2.29 -16.44
N ASP A 85 2.05 2.24 -17.45
CA ASP A 85 1.44 0.97 -17.87
C ASP A 85 2.52 -0.07 -18.24
N GLU A 86 3.61 0.34 -18.89
CA GLU A 86 4.73 -0.54 -19.22
C GLU A 86 5.36 -1.18 -17.98
N LEU A 87 5.56 -0.41 -16.91
CA LEU A 87 6.08 -0.95 -15.65
C LEU A 87 5.12 -1.94 -15.00
N LEU A 88 3.82 -1.64 -14.99
CA LEU A 88 2.81 -2.53 -14.44
C LEU A 88 2.78 -3.87 -15.17
N TYR A 89 2.68 -3.86 -16.51
CA TYR A 89 2.66 -5.08 -17.32
C TYR A 89 3.98 -5.85 -17.36
N LYS A 90 5.09 -5.24 -16.90
CA LYS A 90 6.38 -5.93 -16.76
C LYS A 90 6.39 -6.85 -15.54
N GLU A 91 5.65 -6.51 -14.49
CA GLU A 91 5.66 -7.21 -13.20
C GLU A 91 4.38 -8.00 -12.92
N LEU A 92 3.28 -7.66 -13.60
CA LEU A 92 1.94 -8.15 -13.29
C LEU A 92 1.24 -8.68 -14.55
N ASP A 93 0.30 -9.60 -14.35
CA ASP A 93 -0.61 -10.01 -15.41
C ASP A 93 -1.76 -9.00 -15.63
N ASN A 94 -2.50 -9.14 -16.74
CA ASN A 94 -3.57 -8.21 -17.10
C ASN A 94 -4.63 -8.05 -16.00
N THR A 95 -4.96 -9.13 -15.29
CA THR A 95 -5.98 -9.10 -14.23
C THR A 95 -5.45 -8.34 -13.03
N GLU A 96 -4.21 -8.58 -12.64
CA GLU A 96 -3.52 -7.87 -11.56
C GLU A 96 -3.37 -6.36 -11.87
N VAL A 97 -3.06 -6.01 -13.13
CA VAL A 97 -3.00 -4.60 -13.56
C VAL A 97 -4.36 -3.93 -13.43
N ASP A 98 -5.44 -4.57 -13.87
CA ASP A 98 -6.80 -4.04 -13.75
C ASP A 98 -7.19 -3.84 -12.27
N LEU A 99 -6.87 -4.81 -11.40
CA LEU A 99 -7.12 -4.72 -9.96
C LEU A 99 -6.38 -3.56 -9.31
N ILE A 100 -5.10 -3.35 -9.64
CA ILE A 100 -4.33 -2.21 -9.12
C ILE A 100 -4.92 -0.89 -9.59
N LYS A 101 -5.29 -0.77 -10.87
CA LYS A 101 -5.90 0.46 -11.40
C LYS A 101 -7.21 0.79 -10.70
N LEU A 102 -8.05 -0.22 -10.44
CA LEU A 102 -9.28 -0.05 -9.66
C LEU A 102 -8.97 0.37 -8.22
N SER A 103 -7.99 -0.27 -7.58
CA SER A 103 -7.60 0.04 -6.20
C SER A 103 -7.04 1.46 -6.06
N ILE A 104 -6.26 1.94 -7.04
CA ILE A 104 -5.78 3.34 -7.08
C ILE A 104 -6.95 4.31 -7.09
N LEU A 105 -7.94 4.08 -7.96
CA LEU A 105 -9.12 4.94 -8.07
C LEU A 105 -9.94 4.93 -6.78
N ASP A 106 -10.18 3.75 -6.20
CA ASP A 106 -10.92 3.60 -4.94
C ASP A 106 -10.25 4.36 -3.78
N ILE A 107 -8.94 4.15 -3.60
CA ILE A 107 -8.16 4.83 -2.56
C ILE A 107 -8.17 6.35 -2.77
N GLN A 108 -8.01 6.82 -4.02
CA GLN A 108 -8.07 8.25 -4.33
C GLN A 108 -9.42 8.87 -3.98
N GLU A 109 -10.54 8.17 -4.23
CA GLU A 109 -11.86 8.66 -3.83
C GLU A 109 -12.06 8.64 -2.31
N ARG A 110 -11.68 7.54 -1.65
CA ARG A 110 -11.83 7.41 -0.19
C ARG A 110 -11.02 8.44 0.58
N ILE A 111 -9.78 8.73 0.15
CA ILE A 111 -8.92 9.78 0.74
C ILE A 111 -9.64 11.14 0.79
N LYS A 112 -10.44 11.50 -0.23
CA LYS A 112 -11.15 12.79 -0.26
C LYS A 112 -12.20 12.93 0.86
N THR A 113 -12.71 11.80 1.34
CA THR A 113 -13.78 11.73 2.34
C THR A 113 -13.27 11.37 3.73
N THR A 114 -12.04 10.89 3.84
CA THR A 114 -11.41 10.50 5.10
C THR A 114 -10.73 11.70 5.77
N ASN A 115 -10.74 11.72 7.11
CA ASN A 115 -10.04 12.74 7.90
C ASN A 115 -8.52 12.68 7.66
N ILE A 116 -7.90 13.81 7.36
CA ILE A 116 -6.45 13.90 7.12
C ILE A 116 -5.74 14.32 8.41
N ILE A 117 -4.80 13.49 8.86
CA ILE A 117 -4.00 13.74 10.05
C ILE A 117 -2.71 14.46 9.64
N PHE A 118 -2.53 15.67 10.19
CA PHE A 118 -1.32 16.47 10.04
C PHE A 118 -0.40 16.20 11.23
N LEU A 119 0.82 15.74 10.95
CA LEU A 119 1.89 15.60 11.93
C LEU A 119 2.96 16.66 11.67
#